data_AF-A0A8J7TK42-F1
#
_entry.id   AF-A0A8J7TK42-F1
#
_cell.length_a   1.000
_cell.length_b   1.000
_cell.length_c   1.000
_cell.angle_alpha   90.00
_cell.angle_beta   90.00
_cell.angle_gamma   90.00
#
_symmetry.space_group_name_H-M   'P 1'
#
loop_
_entity.id
_entity.type
_entity.pdbx_description
1 polymer ?
#
loop_
_entity_poly.entity_id
_entity_poly.type
_entity_poly.pdbx_seq_one_letter_code
_entity_poly.pdbx_strand_id
1 'polypeptide(L)'
;MGKNYSFKNYNKENMARASGKSIPVSFKHSIEICNFIRGRDVNYAKNVLSEVINERRAIPFKRFSDDVGHKKNMAAGRYPKKASKEILDIINLVEANAQFKGLNTSDLVITHISPNKASSVTRFGRKRGRKAKRTNIEVVVQEKVTEKKLPVKKESKEEKKEVKVQDKKAEEKETEKVEEKQKQQGKEENKPQK
;
A
#
# COMPACT_ATOMS: atom_id res chain seq x y z
N MET A 1 -18.99 6.23 25.78
CA MET A 1 -19.12 5.12 24.81
C MET A 1 -17.79 4.90 24.09
N GLY A 2 -17.14 3.76 24.34
CA GLY A 2 -15.85 3.41 23.74
C GLY A 2 -15.90 3.32 22.21
N LYS A 3 -14.78 3.65 21.55
CA LYS A 3 -14.61 3.46 20.11
C LYS A 3 -14.30 1.97 19.84
N ASN A 4 -15.32 1.13 19.91
CA ASN A 4 -15.16 -0.29 19.59
C ASN A 4 -15.15 -0.44 18.07
N TYR A 5 -14.07 -1.02 17.54
CA TYR A 5 -13.97 -1.43 16.14
C TYR A 5 -14.60 -2.82 16.00
N SER A 6 -15.21 -3.12 14.85
CA SER A 6 -15.71 -4.47 14.62
C SER A 6 -14.58 -5.48 14.36
N PHE A 7 -13.43 -4.98 13.89
CA PHE A 7 -12.23 -5.77 13.67
C PHE A 7 -11.57 -6.15 15.01
N LYS A 8 -11.56 -7.45 15.33
CA LYS A 8 -11.06 -7.98 16.60
C LYS A 8 -9.54 -8.22 16.61
N ASN A 9 -8.98 -8.70 15.50
CA ASN A 9 -7.59 -9.20 15.43
C ASN A 9 -6.59 -8.08 15.13
N TYR A 10 -6.59 -7.02 15.94
CA TYR A 10 -5.75 -5.85 15.71
C TYR A 10 -4.36 -6.01 16.34
N ASN A 11 -3.32 -6.12 15.50
CA ASN A 11 -1.93 -6.03 15.94
C ASN A 11 -1.44 -4.58 15.87
N LYS A 12 -0.94 -4.03 16.99
CA LYS A 12 -0.47 -2.65 17.07
C LYS A 12 0.79 -2.39 16.24
N GLU A 13 1.63 -3.41 16.07
CA GLU A 13 2.94 -3.33 15.42
C GLU A 13 2.81 -3.17 13.91
N ASN A 14 1.99 -4.03 13.28
CA ASN A 14 1.96 -4.16 11.81
C ASN A 14 0.68 -3.57 11.17
N MET A 15 -0.22 -3.00 11.96
CA MET A 15 -1.50 -2.46 11.47
C MET A 15 -1.72 -1.02 11.90
N ALA A 16 -2.42 -0.25 11.07
CA ALA A 16 -2.94 1.06 11.41
C ALA A 16 -4.45 1.09 11.21
N ARG A 17 -5.15 1.95 11.95
CA ARG A 17 -6.61 2.08 11.88
C ARG A 17 -7.04 3.53 11.88
N ALA A 18 -8.16 3.81 11.23
CA ALA A 18 -8.90 5.05 11.40
C ALA A 18 -10.40 4.80 11.33
N SER A 19 -11.17 5.77 11.81
CA SER A 19 -12.63 5.74 11.70
C SER A 19 -13.18 7.14 11.49
N GLY A 20 -14.16 7.25 10.62
CA GLY A 20 -14.99 8.43 10.47
C GLY A 20 -16.37 8.19 11.10
N LYS A 21 -16.82 9.12 11.93
CA LYS A 21 -18.10 9.02 12.65
C LYS A 21 -19.12 10.01 12.11
N SER A 22 -20.38 9.57 11.96
CA SER A 22 -21.51 10.40 11.53
C SER A 22 -21.26 11.19 10.23
N ILE A 23 -20.58 10.56 9.28
CA ILE A 23 -20.22 11.16 7.99
C ILE A 23 -21.50 11.36 7.16
N PRO A 24 -21.70 12.51 6.48
CA PRO A 24 -22.91 12.83 5.72
C PRO A 24 -23.04 12.06 4.38
N VAL A 25 -22.83 10.75 4.38
CA VAL A 25 -22.83 9.87 3.20
C VAL A 25 -23.90 8.78 3.27
N SER A 26 -24.28 8.28 2.10
CA SER A 26 -25.25 7.20 1.95
C SER A 26 -24.64 5.86 2.35
N PHE A 27 -25.22 5.23 3.38
CA PHE A 27 -24.80 3.89 3.84
C PHE A 27 -24.76 2.86 2.71
N LYS A 28 -25.78 2.84 1.83
CA LYS A 28 -25.83 1.92 0.69
C LYS A 28 -24.65 2.10 -0.27
N HIS A 29 -24.30 3.34 -0.60
CA HIS A 29 -23.17 3.61 -1.49
C HIS A 29 -21.84 3.26 -0.82
N SER A 30 -21.70 3.59 0.47
CA SER A 30 -20.52 3.21 1.23
C SER A 30 -20.31 1.69 1.27
N ILE A 31 -21.38 0.89 1.37
CA ILE A 31 -21.26 -0.58 1.30
C ILE A 31 -20.62 -1.04 0.00
N GLU A 32 -21.14 -0.57 -1.15
CA GLU A 32 -20.64 -0.99 -2.45
C GLU A 32 -19.18 -0.54 -2.66
N ILE A 33 -18.84 0.70 -2.28
CA ILE A 33 -17.47 1.23 -2.35
C ILE A 33 -16.52 0.40 -1.47
N CYS A 34 -16.87 0.22 -0.19
CA CYS A 34 -16.03 -0.49 0.76
C CYS A 34 -15.82 -1.95 0.33
N ASN A 35 -16.85 -2.62 -0.19
CA ASN A 35 -16.72 -3.97 -0.72
C ASN A 35 -15.79 -4.02 -1.94
N PHE A 36 -15.79 -2.99 -2.79
CA PHE A 36 -14.94 -2.95 -3.98
C PHE A 36 -13.45 -2.80 -3.65
N ILE A 37 -13.11 -2.00 -2.64
CA ILE A 37 -11.73 -1.70 -2.26
C ILE A 37 -11.16 -2.60 -1.16
N ARG A 38 -11.99 -3.42 -0.51
CA ARG A 38 -11.53 -4.37 0.52
C ARG A 38 -10.51 -5.35 -0.05
N GLY A 39 -9.41 -5.56 0.68
CA GLY A 39 -8.33 -6.46 0.29
C GLY A 39 -7.43 -5.92 -0.82
N ARG A 40 -7.55 -4.64 -1.18
CA ARG A 40 -6.71 -3.99 -2.19
C ARG A 40 -5.64 -3.13 -1.54
N ASP A 41 -4.64 -2.80 -2.35
CA ASP A 41 -3.58 -1.87 -1.97
C ASP A 41 -4.15 -0.47 -1.76
N VAL A 42 -3.60 0.26 -0.79
CA VAL A 42 -4.03 1.63 -0.46
C VAL A 42 -3.90 2.55 -1.69
N ASN A 43 -2.79 2.46 -2.41
CA ASN A 43 -2.54 3.25 -3.63
C ASN A 43 -3.57 2.94 -4.74
N TYR A 44 -3.87 1.66 -4.95
CA TYR A 44 -4.90 1.26 -5.90
C TYR A 44 -6.27 1.83 -5.50
N ALA A 45 -6.64 1.74 -4.21
CA ALA A 45 -7.90 2.27 -3.72
C ALA A 45 -8.02 3.79 -3.92
N LYS A 46 -6.96 4.56 -3.66
CA LYS A 46 -6.93 6.01 -3.89
C LYS A 46 -7.14 6.37 -5.37
N ASN A 47 -6.48 5.64 -6.27
CA ASN A 47 -6.61 5.85 -7.72
C ASN A 47 -8.04 5.57 -8.18
N VAL A 48 -8.61 4.44 -7.79
CA VAL A 48 -10.01 4.09 -8.08
C VAL A 48 -10.96 5.17 -7.58
N LEU A 49 -10.82 5.62 -6.34
CA LEU A 49 -11.74 6.61 -5.77
C LEU A 49 -11.63 7.95 -6.49
N SER A 50 -10.42 8.36 -6.87
CA SER A 50 -10.19 9.54 -7.70
C SER A 50 -10.82 9.42 -9.09
N GLU A 51 -10.73 8.26 -9.74
CA GLU A 51 -11.39 7.98 -11.01
C GLU A 51 -12.91 8.02 -10.90
N VAL A 52 -13.48 7.53 -9.80
CA VAL A 52 -14.92 7.54 -9.54
C VAL A 52 -15.43 8.96 -9.32
N ILE A 53 -14.67 9.81 -8.61
CA ILE A 53 -14.98 11.23 -8.44
C ILE A 53 -15.05 11.93 -9.80
N ASN A 54 -14.13 11.58 -10.70
CA ASN A 54 -14.03 12.08 -12.07
C ASN A 54 -14.93 11.32 -13.07
N GLU A 55 -15.81 10.43 -12.62
CA GLU A 55 -16.73 9.62 -13.45
C GLU A 55 -16.07 8.75 -14.53
N ARG A 56 -14.77 8.48 -14.40
CA ARG A 56 -14.03 7.63 -15.34
C ARG A 56 -14.27 6.16 -15.09
N ARG A 57 -14.41 5.77 -13.82
CA ARG A 57 -14.60 4.38 -13.40
C ARG A 57 -15.87 4.20 -12.59
N ALA A 58 -16.73 3.28 -13.03
CA ALA A 58 -17.96 2.95 -12.32
C ALA A 58 -17.68 1.95 -11.20
N ILE A 59 -18.41 2.08 -10.10
CA ILE A 59 -18.40 1.09 -9.01
C ILE A 59 -19.55 0.12 -9.27
N PRO A 60 -19.31 -1.21 -9.23
CA PRO A 60 -20.34 -2.20 -9.37
C PRO A 60 -21.24 -2.19 -8.12
N PHE A 61 -22.56 -2.15 -8.31
CA PHE A 61 -23.53 -2.24 -7.24
C PHE A 61 -24.04 -3.68 -7.19
N LYS A 62 -23.69 -4.43 -6.14
CA LYS A 62 -24.03 -5.86 -6.01
C LYS A 62 -25.24 -6.10 -5.12
N ARG A 63 -25.32 -5.39 -3.98
CA ARG A 63 -26.38 -5.61 -2.98
C ARG A 63 -27.56 -4.66 -3.18
N PHE A 64 -27.28 -3.40 -3.53
CA PHE A 64 -28.30 -2.36 -3.72
C PHE A 64 -28.44 -1.98 -5.20
N SER A 65 -28.70 -2.96 -6.04
CA SER A 65 -28.76 -2.83 -7.51
C SER A 65 -30.14 -2.55 -8.09
N ASP A 66 -31.19 -2.47 -7.27
CA ASP A 66 -32.55 -2.21 -7.73
C ASP A 66 -32.63 -0.88 -8.50
N ASP A 67 -33.18 -0.93 -9.72
CA ASP A 67 -33.35 0.23 -10.61
C ASP A 67 -32.03 0.98 -10.90
N VAL A 68 -30.91 0.25 -10.93
CA VAL A 68 -29.61 0.79 -11.31
C VAL A 68 -29.31 0.45 -12.76
N GLY A 69 -29.21 1.50 -13.59
CA GLY A 69 -28.89 1.35 -15.01
C GLY A 69 -27.54 0.66 -15.27
N HIS A 70 -27.46 0.00 -16.43
CA HIS A 70 -26.27 -0.73 -16.83
C HIS A 70 -25.08 0.18 -17.17
N LYS A 71 -23.86 -0.32 -17.00
CA LYS A 71 -22.62 0.40 -17.36
C LYS A 71 -21.70 -0.45 -18.22
N LYS A 72 -20.73 0.17 -18.89
CA LYS A 72 -19.78 -0.57 -19.72
C LYS A 72 -19.05 -1.62 -18.86
N ASN A 73 -19.04 -2.86 -19.32
CA ASN A 73 -18.44 -4.03 -18.66
C ASN A 73 -19.07 -4.44 -17.30
N MET A 74 -20.29 -3.98 -16.99
CA MET A 74 -21.03 -4.43 -15.80
C MET A 74 -22.55 -4.25 -15.95
N ALA A 75 -23.34 -5.06 -15.23
CA ALA A 75 -24.77 -4.82 -15.10
C ALA A 75 -24.98 -3.54 -14.25
N ALA A 76 -25.39 -3.63 -12.99
CA ALA A 76 -25.61 -2.44 -12.17
C ALA A 76 -24.29 -1.71 -11.80
N GLY A 77 -24.17 -0.44 -12.18
CA GLY A 77 -23.01 0.40 -11.82
C GLY A 77 -23.35 1.89 -11.67
N ARG A 78 -22.72 2.58 -10.70
CA ARG A 78 -22.87 4.03 -10.49
C ARG A 78 -21.54 4.71 -10.13
N TYR A 79 -21.55 6.04 -10.12
CA TYR A 79 -20.44 6.91 -9.72
C TYR A 79 -20.78 7.66 -8.42
N PRO A 80 -20.62 7.05 -7.24
CA PRO A 80 -20.97 7.68 -5.97
C PRO A 80 -19.93 8.73 -5.52
N LYS A 81 -19.90 9.89 -6.19
CA LYS A 81 -18.94 10.99 -5.96
C LYS A 81 -18.76 11.38 -4.49
N LYS A 82 -19.87 11.72 -3.81
CA LYS A 82 -19.86 12.19 -2.42
C LYS A 82 -19.26 11.17 -1.45
N ALA A 83 -19.67 9.90 -1.60
CA ALA A 83 -19.17 8.85 -0.72
C ALA A 83 -17.70 8.52 -1.01
N SER A 84 -17.29 8.61 -2.28
CA SER A 84 -15.90 8.35 -2.68
C SER A 84 -14.95 9.41 -2.13
N LYS A 85 -15.35 10.70 -2.15
CA LYS A 85 -14.56 11.79 -1.56
C LYS A 85 -14.28 11.57 -0.07
N GLU A 86 -15.34 11.31 0.70
CA GLU A 86 -15.22 11.13 2.16
C GLU A 86 -14.45 9.84 2.52
N ILE A 87 -14.60 8.77 1.73
CA ILE A 87 -13.82 7.54 1.93
C ILE A 87 -12.34 7.76 1.60
N LEU A 88 -12.03 8.54 0.56
CA LEU A 88 -10.67 8.92 0.21
C LEU A 88 -10.01 9.68 1.37
N ASP A 89 -10.72 10.62 1.98
CA ASP A 89 -10.22 11.37 3.14
C ASP A 89 -9.90 10.45 4.33
N ILE A 90 -10.74 9.44 4.59
CA ILE A 90 -10.47 8.44 5.63
C ILE A 90 -9.25 7.58 5.28
N ILE A 91 -9.08 7.18 4.02
CA ILE A 91 -7.91 6.40 3.60
C ILE A 91 -6.62 7.20 3.78
N ASN A 92 -6.63 8.49 3.43
CA ASN A 92 -5.50 9.39 3.67
C ASN A 92 -5.19 9.51 5.16
N LEU A 93 -6.21 9.56 6.01
CA LEU A 93 -6.04 9.56 7.47
C LEU A 93 -5.42 8.26 7.99
N VAL A 94 -5.82 7.10 7.46
CA VAL A 94 -5.25 5.80 7.85
C VAL A 94 -3.79 5.69 7.42
N GLU A 95 -3.47 6.17 6.22
CA GLU A 95 -2.09 6.20 5.73
C GLU A 95 -1.21 7.12 6.57
N ALA A 96 -1.69 8.32 6.93
CA ALA A 96 -0.98 9.21 7.84
C ALA A 96 -0.75 8.54 9.21
N ASN A 97 -1.73 7.79 9.72
CA ASN A 97 -1.57 7.02 10.96
C ASN A 97 -0.56 5.86 10.80
N ALA A 98 -0.49 5.24 9.61
CA ALA A 98 0.49 4.19 9.31
C ALA A 98 1.90 4.77 9.23
N GLN A 99 2.06 5.91 8.58
CA GLN A 99 3.32 6.65 8.50
C GLN A 99 3.80 7.08 9.88
N PHE A 100 2.91 7.60 10.74
CA PHE A 100 3.24 7.96 12.11
C PHE A 100 3.75 6.77 12.94
N LYS A 101 3.27 5.57 12.63
CA LYS A 101 3.74 4.33 13.26
C LYS A 101 5.04 3.77 12.67
N GLY A 102 5.55 4.37 11.58
CA GLY A 102 6.74 3.88 10.88
C GLY A 102 6.48 2.68 9.95
N LEU A 103 5.22 2.40 9.59
CA LEU A 103 4.90 1.37 8.60
C LEU A 103 5.30 1.83 7.20
N ASN A 104 5.67 0.88 6.34
CA ASN A 104 5.96 1.20 4.94
C ASN A 104 4.66 1.56 4.18
N THR A 105 4.51 2.84 3.81
CA THR A 105 3.32 3.37 3.12
C THR A 105 3.10 2.76 1.73
N SER A 106 4.17 2.30 1.08
CA SER A 106 4.09 1.70 -0.27
C SER A 106 3.44 0.32 -0.26
N ASP A 107 3.58 -0.41 0.84
CA ASP A 107 3.19 -1.82 0.97
C ASP A 107 1.95 -1.99 1.87
N LEU A 108 1.07 -0.99 1.93
CA LEU A 108 -0.15 -1.07 2.73
C LEU A 108 -1.32 -1.71 1.97
N VAL A 109 -1.96 -2.69 2.62
CA VAL A 109 -3.20 -3.33 2.17
C VAL A 109 -4.34 -2.99 3.11
N ILE A 110 -5.50 -2.71 2.54
CA ILE A 110 -6.75 -2.53 3.29
C ILE A 110 -7.25 -3.92 3.71
N THR A 111 -6.93 -4.33 4.93
CA THR A 111 -7.37 -5.62 5.49
C THR A 111 -8.84 -5.59 5.87
N HIS A 112 -9.27 -4.52 6.53
CA HIS A 112 -10.66 -4.36 6.95
C HIS A 112 -11.18 -2.99 6.56
N ILE A 113 -12.35 -2.98 5.92
CA ILE A 113 -13.11 -1.76 5.71
C ILE A 113 -14.59 -2.08 5.80
N SER A 114 -15.27 -1.35 6.68
CA SER A 114 -16.68 -1.59 6.97
C SER A 114 -17.43 -0.28 7.22
N PRO A 115 -18.55 -0.06 6.51
CA PRO A 115 -19.50 0.98 6.86
C PRO A 115 -20.58 0.44 7.80
N ASN A 116 -20.98 1.26 8.78
CA ASN A 116 -22.06 1.02 9.73
C ASN A 116 -23.05 2.20 9.71
N LYS A 117 -24.34 1.94 9.90
CA LYS A 117 -25.34 3.03 10.02
C LYS A 117 -25.02 3.88 11.25
N ALA A 118 -25.04 5.20 11.08
CA ALA A 118 -24.90 6.13 12.19
C ALA A 118 -26.26 6.66 12.65
N SER A 119 -26.30 7.26 13.83
CA SER A 119 -27.47 8.03 14.26
C SER A 119 -27.73 9.17 13.27
N SER A 120 -28.99 9.31 12.86
CA SER A 120 -29.42 10.27 11.86
C SER A 120 -30.38 11.29 12.47
N VAL A 121 -30.11 12.57 12.24
CA VAL A 121 -31.04 13.65 12.57
C VAL A 121 -32.22 13.62 11.58
N THR A 122 -33.43 13.78 12.09
CA THR A 122 -34.65 13.94 11.26
C THR A 122 -34.90 15.41 11.05
N ARG A 123 -35.00 15.84 9.79
CA ARG A 123 -35.41 17.21 9.44
C ARG A 123 -36.92 17.29 9.27
N PHE A 124 -37.55 18.35 9.79
CA PHE A 124 -38.97 18.62 9.62
C PHE A 124 -39.34 18.74 8.13
N GLY A 125 -40.55 18.30 7.79
CA GLY A 125 -41.07 18.30 6.43
C GLY A 125 -42.60 18.20 6.44
N ARG A 126 -43.24 18.31 5.26
CA ARG A 126 -44.70 18.51 5.12
C ARG A 126 -45.58 17.52 5.90
N LYS A 127 -45.41 16.21 5.72
CA LYS A 127 -46.20 15.16 6.44
C LYS A 127 -45.36 14.30 7.38
N ARG A 128 -44.16 13.89 6.94
CA ARG A 128 -43.18 13.16 7.75
C ARG A 128 -41.79 13.73 7.50
N GLY A 129 -40.99 13.86 8.55
CA GLY A 129 -39.63 14.36 8.43
C GLY A 129 -38.73 13.46 7.58
N ARG A 130 -37.65 14.02 7.03
CA ARG A 130 -36.65 13.28 6.25
C ARG A 130 -35.42 12.98 7.12
N LYS A 131 -35.07 11.71 7.27
CA LYS A 131 -33.84 11.29 7.97
C LYS A 131 -32.61 11.62 7.15
N ALA A 132 -31.65 12.32 7.76
CA ALA A 132 -30.36 12.59 7.12
C ALA A 132 -29.56 11.29 6.96
N LYS A 133 -28.89 11.13 5.82
CA LYS A 133 -27.98 9.98 5.62
C LYS A 133 -26.70 10.22 6.42
N ARG A 134 -26.44 9.35 7.39
CA ARG A 134 -25.24 9.37 8.23
C ARG A 134 -24.66 7.97 8.33
N THR A 135 -23.35 7.85 8.16
CA THR A 135 -22.64 6.57 8.15
C THR A 135 -21.37 6.68 8.98
N ASN A 136 -21.07 5.66 9.76
CA ASN A 136 -19.78 5.46 10.42
C ASN A 136 -18.95 4.54 9.52
N ILE A 137 -17.69 4.86 9.27
CA ILE A 137 -16.80 4.02 8.46
C ILE A 137 -15.56 3.74 9.29
N GLU A 138 -15.16 2.48 9.35
CA GLU A 138 -13.91 2.03 9.96
C GLU A 138 -13.02 1.41 8.89
N VAL A 139 -11.72 1.66 9.03
CA VAL A 139 -10.69 1.16 8.14
C VAL A 139 -9.51 0.68 8.97
N VAL A 140 -8.99 -0.49 8.61
CA VAL A 140 -7.74 -1.04 9.13
C VAL A 140 -6.89 -1.39 7.92
N VAL A 141 -5.63 -0.98 7.97
CA VAL A 141 -4.60 -1.36 7.02
C VAL A 141 -3.54 -2.20 7.72
N GLN A 142 -2.89 -3.05 6.94
CA GLN A 142 -1.75 -3.85 7.38
C GLN A 142 -0.64 -3.72 6.34
N GLU A 143 0.61 -3.76 6.80
CA GLU A 143 1.75 -3.92 5.91
C GLU A 143 1.74 -5.32 5.28
N LYS A 144 1.99 -5.41 3.97
CA LYS A 144 2.21 -6.69 3.31
C LYS A 144 3.43 -7.33 3.94
N VAL A 145 3.27 -8.54 4.45
CA VAL A 145 4.41 -9.40 4.72
C VAL A 145 4.94 -9.83 3.36
N THR A 146 5.76 -9.00 2.73
CA THR A 146 6.77 -9.56 1.83
C THR A 146 7.61 -10.44 2.73
N GLU A 147 7.79 -11.70 2.36
CA GLU A 147 8.79 -12.56 2.97
C GLU A 147 10.16 -11.93 2.74
N LYS A 148 10.49 -10.91 3.52
CA LYS A 148 11.86 -10.50 3.72
C LYS A 148 12.46 -11.68 4.46
N LYS A 149 13.25 -12.47 3.72
CA LYS A 149 14.35 -13.26 4.29
C LYS A 149 14.87 -12.49 5.49
N LEU A 150 14.79 -13.11 6.66
CA LEU A 150 15.32 -12.56 7.91
C LEU A 150 16.66 -11.88 7.59
N PRO A 151 16.93 -10.67 8.11
CA PRO A 151 18.23 -10.06 7.93
C PRO A 151 19.25 -10.92 8.69
N VAL A 152 19.92 -11.83 7.97
CA VAL A 152 21.22 -12.32 8.40
C VAL A 152 22.09 -11.07 8.55
N LYS A 153 22.56 -10.86 9.78
CA LYS A 153 23.40 -9.75 10.26
C LYS A 153 24.16 -9.05 9.13
N LYS A 154 23.92 -7.74 8.99
CA LYS A 154 24.58 -6.83 8.04
C LYS A 154 26.10 -6.72 8.24
N GLU A 155 26.65 -7.27 9.32
CA GLU A 155 28.10 -7.30 9.61
C GLU A 155 28.90 -8.05 8.53
N SER A 156 28.32 -9.05 7.86
CA SER A 156 29.08 -9.89 6.91
C SER A 156 29.21 -9.38 5.47
N LYS A 157 28.63 -8.22 5.12
CA LYS A 157 28.71 -7.65 3.76
C LYS A 157 29.83 -6.61 3.58
N GLU A 158 30.25 -5.95 4.65
CA GLU A 158 31.41 -5.06 4.62
C GLU A 158 32.71 -5.88 4.63
N GLU A 159 32.81 -6.91 5.48
CA GLU A 159 33.95 -7.85 5.49
C GLU A 159 34.12 -8.58 4.14
N LYS A 160 33.03 -9.02 3.50
CA LYS A 160 33.11 -9.70 2.19
C LYS A 160 33.49 -8.77 1.04
N LYS A 161 33.27 -7.46 1.18
CA LYS A 161 33.73 -6.48 0.18
C LYS A 161 35.21 -6.18 0.37
N GLU A 162 35.69 -6.06 1.60
CA GLU A 162 37.11 -5.86 1.87
C GLU A 162 37.95 -7.07 1.47
N VAL A 163 37.50 -8.30 1.77
CA VAL A 163 38.22 -9.53 1.37
C VAL A 163 38.30 -9.67 -0.16
N LYS A 164 37.20 -9.42 -0.90
CA LYS A 164 37.22 -9.48 -2.37
C LYS A 164 38.07 -8.41 -3.03
N VAL A 165 38.27 -7.27 -2.38
CA VAL A 165 39.16 -6.20 -2.88
C VAL A 165 40.61 -6.54 -2.57
N GLN A 166 40.90 -7.25 -1.48
CA GLN A 166 42.25 -7.73 -1.15
C GLN A 166 42.69 -8.89 -2.06
N ASP A 167 41.81 -9.85 -2.35
CA ASP A 167 42.14 -11.00 -3.22
C ASP A 167 42.41 -10.57 -4.68
N LYS A 168 41.60 -9.65 -5.23
CA LYS A 168 41.82 -9.11 -6.58
C LYS A 168 43.12 -8.32 -6.71
N LYS A 169 43.50 -7.61 -5.65
CA LYS A 169 44.73 -6.81 -5.61
C LYS A 169 45.98 -7.68 -5.40
N ALA A 170 45.81 -8.93 -4.94
CA ALA A 170 46.87 -9.94 -4.89
C ALA A 170 47.06 -10.62 -6.25
N GLU A 171 45.98 -10.98 -6.96
CA GLU A 171 46.05 -11.55 -8.31
C GLU A 171 46.66 -10.58 -9.35
N GLU A 172 46.33 -9.28 -9.27
CA GLU A 172 46.93 -8.26 -10.15
C GLU A 172 48.44 -8.05 -9.86
N LYS A 173 48.87 -8.19 -8.59
CA LYS A 173 50.28 -8.08 -8.21
C LYS A 173 51.10 -9.32 -8.55
N GLU A 174 50.49 -10.50 -8.57
CA GLU A 174 51.17 -11.72 -9.00
C GLU A 174 51.32 -11.79 -10.52
N THR A 175 50.32 -11.31 -11.27
CA THR A 175 50.40 -11.24 -12.74
C THR A 175 51.44 -10.21 -13.22
N GLU A 176 51.56 -9.04 -12.58
CA GLU A 176 52.63 -8.07 -12.89
C GLU A 176 54.04 -8.60 -12.57
N LYS A 177 54.21 -9.37 -11.48
CA LYS A 177 55.51 -9.96 -11.12
C LYS A 177 55.94 -11.12 -12.04
N VAL A 178 54.97 -11.84 -12.61
CA VAL A 178 55.24 -12.91 -13.58
C VAL A 178 55.64 -12.30 -14.94
N GLU A 179 55.00 -11.20 -15.36
CA GLU A 179 55.40 -10.47 -16.57
C GLU A 179 56.78 -9.80 -16.46
N GLU A 180 57.14 -9.24 -15.30
CA GLU A 180 58.49 -8.68 -15.09
C GLU A 180 59.58 -9.76 -15.08
N LYS A 181 59.32 -10.94 -14.52
CA LYS A 181 60.28 -12.07 -14.53
C LYS A 181 60.49 -12.63 -15.93
N GLN A 182 59.44 -12.70 -16.75
CA GLN A 182 59.56 -13.15 -18.16
C GLN A 182 60.30 -12.12 -19.03
N LYS A 183 60.15 -10.82 -18.76
CA LYS A 183 60.92 -9.76 -19.45
C LYS A 183 62.40 -9.70 -19.06
N GLN A 184 62.77 -10.20 -17.88
CA GLN A 184 64.18 -10.29 -17.46
C GLN A 184 64.89 -11.52 -18.05
N GLN A 185 64.20 -12.67 -18.15
CA GLN A 185 64.77 -13.87 -18.79
C GLN A 185 64.99 -13.70 -20.30
N GLY A 186 64.11 -12.96 -21.00
CA GLY A 186 64.30 -12.65 -22.42
C GLY A 186 65.46 -11.71 -22.75
N LYS A 187 66.09 -11.07 -21.73
CA LYS A 187 67.27 -10.19 -21.94
C LYS A 187 68.61 -10.91 -21.71
N GLU A 188 68.63 -12.09 -21.09
CA GLU A 188 69.88 -12.86 -20.88
C GLU A 188 70.21 -13.80 -22.05
N GLU A 189 69.23 -14.21 -22.87
CA GLU A 189 69.47 -15.13 -24.00
C GLU A 189 70.00 -14.45 -25.27
N ASN A 190 70.10 -13.11 -25.33
CA ASN A 190 70.58 -12.41 -26.51
C ASN A 190 71.88 -11.63 -26.26
N LYS A 191 72.81 -12.23 -25.52
CA LYS A 191 74.19 -11.74 -25.41
C LYS A 191 75.04 -12.44 -26.48
N PRO A 192 75.46 -11.74 -27.55
CA PRO A 192 76.28 -12.35 -28.60
C PRO A 192 77.66 -12.71 -28.02
N GLN A 193 78.04 -13.99 -28.15
CA GLN A 193 79.37 -14.46 -27.80
C GLN A 193 80.40 -13.88 -28.80
N LYS A 194 81.45 -13.26 -28.26
CA LYS A 194 82.66 -12.91 -28.99
C LYS A 194 83.87 -13.18 -28.10
#